data_AF-A0A2W5IF45-F1
#
_entry.id   AF-A0A2W5IF45-F1
#
_cell.length_a   1.000
_cell.length_b   1.000
_cell.length_c   1.000
_cell.angle_alpha   90.00
_cell.angle_beta   90.00
_cell.angle_gamma   90.00
#
_symmetry.space_group_name_H-M   'P 1'
#
loop_
_entity.id
_entity.type
_entity.pdbx_description
1 polymer ?
#
loop_
_entity_poly.entity_id
_entity_poly.type
_entity_poly.pdbx_seq_one_letter_code
_entity_poly.pdbx_strand_id
1 'polypeptide(L)'
;MFKEIRDLRPMSLSVLIMTLIASWMLTLSLGITIVGAQASDTEAGEQFSSLGGLQIALTCISIFMCLPSVVKLAIRRDSRRIALWQVIGASPASAKARYTGIASISALVGAVLGGIFAYLTWPSFTDLVKNTGLLALPSLSDPLTVWAWTFGPGTAFLVLLLSLVLGARSITRIEPVVALSEAPEKAPANSVTKIIFSVLIVAGIIVGYIAIGKTHPIGQAQPIYDSEKLSGIVSAYWGTGLGLLLAYGLSDRIIIQPVVRLIGAILPLNFLDSWLLAKTSARRRSVVSTSVITPLVVAASAVGCIFGMVNQTKNVTIALGASEADLQVSPTSQIILVFGAPVIVAAFAGVLAVYLTNEWRKHDIALLQTLGATTTSIRWAAVFECLIYFAAAVVISTVILGINALAMGTALHNGPVPGASPVWIGNETYYLLAVGFALLAITIVIPTLRESHTLRLTAIVR
;
A
#
# COMPACT_ATOMS: atom_id res chain seq x y z
N MET A 1 19.16 -22.47 -15.21
CA MET A 1 18.10 -22.04 -14.27
C MET A 1 18.56 -21.87 -12.81
N PHE A 2 18.98 -22.91 -12.07
CA PHE A 2 19.37 -22.75 -10.64
C PHE A 2 20.51 -21.73 -10.40
N LYS A 3 21.52 -21.69 -11.27
CA LYS A 3 22.59 -20.68 -11.22
C LYS A 3 22.06 -19.25 -11.39
N GLU A 4 21.06 -19.07 -12.25
CA GLU A 4 20.44 -17.76 -12.50
C GLU A 4 19.51 -17.32 -11.38
N ILE A 5 18.79 -18.25 -10.74
CA ILE A 5 18.01 -17.96 -9.54
C ILE A 5 18.95 -17.51 -8.41
N ARG A 6 20.12 -18.16 -8.28
CA ARG A 6 21.15 -17.75 -7.34
C ARG A 6 21.69 -16.35 -7.64
N ASP A 7 21.87 -16.04 -8.92
CA ASP A 7 22.33 -14.72 -9.33
C ASP A 7 21.26 -13.65 -9.06
N LEU A 8 19.99 -13.89 -9.39
CA LEU A 8 18.85 -13.00 -9.11
C LEU A 8 18.21 -13.19 -7.73
N ARG A 9 18.95 -13.73 -6.76
CA ARG A 9 18.43 -14.09 -5.42
C ARG A 9 17.63 -12.98 -4.71
N PRO A 10 18.06 -11.70 -4.71
CA PRO A 10 17.32 -10.64 -4.02
C PRO A 10 15.94 -10.40 -4.64
N MET A 11 15.85 -10.47 -5.95
CA MET A 11 14.62 -10.29 -6.70
C MET A 11 13.69 -11.50 -6.53
N SER A 12 14.20 -12.72 -6.67
CA SER A 12 13.38 -13.94 -6.51
C SER A 12 12.83 -14.04 -5.09
N LEU A 13 13.65 -13.73 -4.08
CA LEU A 13 13.21 -13.69 -2.68
C LEU A 13 12.12 -12.64 -2.43
N SER A 14 12.31 -11.42 -2.96
CA SER A 14 11.34 -10.33 -2.75
C SER A 14 10.01 -10.63 -3.43
N VAL A 15 10.05 -11.14 -4.66
CA VAL A 15 8.85 -11.59 -5.39
C VAL A 15 8.17 -12.72 -4.62
N LEU A 16 8.91 -13.76 -4.21
CA LEU A 16 8.36 -14.90 -3.47
C LEU A 16 7.66 -14.47 -2.18
N ILE A 17 8.33 -13.67 -1.34
CA ILE A 17 7.77 -13.20 -0.07
C ILE A 17 6.52 -12.36 -0.31
N MET A 18 6.57 -11.44 -1.27
CA MET A 18 5.42 -10.57 -1.56
C MET A 18 4.21 -11.36 -2.06
N THR A 19 4.39 -12.35 -2.95
CA THR A 19 3.28 -13.20 -3.41
C THR A 19 2.77 -14.10 -2.31
N LEU A 20 3.65 -14.62 -1.46
CA LEU A 20 3.27 -15.46 -0.33
C LEU A 20 2.31 -14.70 0.59
N ILE A 21 2.65 -13.46 0.92
CA ILE A 21 1.85 -12.65 1.84
C ILE A 21 0.56 -12.19 1.17
N ALA A 22 0.63 -11.77 -0.10
CA ALA A 22 -0.56 -11.44 -0.87
C ALA A 22 -1.54 -12.62 -0.97
N SER A 23 -1.03 -13.81 -1.30
CA SER A 23 -1.79 -15.06 -1.37
C SER A 23 -2.38 -15.43 -0.01
N TRP A 24 -1.56 -15.41 1.05
CA TRP A 24 -1.99 -15.71 2.41
C TRP A 24 -3.15 -14.81 2.85
N MET A 25 -2.99 -13.49 2.74
CA MET A 25 -3.99 -12.52 3.16
C MET A 25 -5.27 -12.56 2.31
N LEU A 26 -5.15 -12.72 0.99
CA LEU A 26 -6.32 -12.86 0.11
C LEU A 26 -7.10 -14.15 0.38
N THR A 27 -6.41 -15.27 0.59
CA THR A 27 -7.06 -16.54 0.89
C THR A 27 -7.84 -16.49 2.20
N LEU A 28 -7.28 -15.90 3.26
CA LEU A 28 -8.01 -15.73 4.53
C LEU A 28 -9.24 -14.82 4.38
N SER A 29 -9.10 -13.71 3.63
CA SER A 29 -10.20 -12.76 3.38
C SER A 29 -11.33 -13.39 2.54
N LEU A 30 -10.96 -14.16 1.52
CA LEU A 30 -11.90 -14.95 0.71
C LEU A 30 -12.58 -16.05 1.53
N GLY A 31 -11.85 -16.69 2.45
CA GLY A 31 -12.40 -17.68 3.36
C GLY A 31 -13.58 -17.13 4.16
N ILE A 32 -13.40 -15.99 4.85
CA ILE A 32 -14.49 -15.35 5.61
C ILE A 32 -15.66 -14.98 4.70
N THR A 33 -15.37 -14.39 3.54
CA THR A 33 -16.41 -13.91 2.62
C THR A 33 -17.27 -15.06 2.11
N ILE A 34 -16.66 -16.19 1.74
CA ILE A 34 -17.36 -17.36 1.22
C ILE A 34 -18.19 -18.01 2.34
N VAL A 35 -17.63 -18.16 3.53
CA VAL A 35 -18.34 -18.71 4.69
C VAL A 35 -19.55 -17.83 5.06
N GLY A 36 -19.39 -16.50 5.02
CA GLY A 36 -20.50 -15.56 5.21
C GLY A 36 -21.55 -15.66 4.12
N ALA A 37 -21.13 -15.70 2.85
CA ALA A 37 -22.04 -15.82 1.70
C ALA A 37 -22.82 -17.15 1.68
N GLN A 38 -22.23 -18.24 2.19
CA GLN A 38 -22.92 -19.53 2.33
C GLN A 38 -23.99 -19.52 3.43
N ALA A 39 -23.92 -18.57 4.36
CA ALA A 39 -24.89 -18.40 5.44
C ALA A 39 -25.73 -17.12 5.26
N SER A 40 -25.93 -16.66 4.02
CA SER A 40 -26.63 -15.41 3.69
C SER A 40 -28.03 -15.30 4.28
N ASP A 41 -28.68 -16.43 4.57
CA ASP A 41 -30.01 -16.46 5.18
C ASP A 41 -30.00 -16.05 6.68
N THR A 42 -28.82 -15.78 7.25
CA THR A 42 -28.65 -15.34 8.64
C THR A 42 -28.03 -13.94 8.69
N GLU A 43 -28.45 -13.12 9.65
CA GLU A 43 -27.86 -11.79 9.90
C GLU A 43 -26.34 -11.85 10.10
N ALA A 44 -25.87 -12.92 10.75
CA ALA A 44 -24.45 -13.20 10.93
C ALA A 44 -23.72 -13.40 9.58
N GLY A 45 -24.31 -14.18 8.66
CA GLY A 45 -23.74 -14.42 7.33
C GLY A 45 -23.64 -13.16 6.48
N GLU A 46 -24.66 -12.30 6.51
CA GLU A 46 -24.62 -10.99 5.82
C GLU A 46 -23.50 -10.08 6.38
N GLN A 47 -23.32 -10.07 7.71
CA GLN A 47 -22.27 -9.32 8.37
C GLN A 47 -20.87 -9.82 7.94
N PHE A 48 -20.64 -11.14 7.94
CA PHE A 48 -19.36 -11.74 7.51
C PHE A 48 -19.09 -11.54 6.02
N SER A 49 -20.12 -11.66 5.17
CA SER A 49 -20.00 -11.42 3.72
C SER A 49 -19.59 -9.97 3.44
N SER A 50 -20.23 -9.01 4.12
CA SER A 50 -19.93 -7.57 3.97
C SER A 50 -18.54 -7.22 4.49
N LEU A 51 -18.16 -7.70 5.68
CA LEU A 51 -16.83 -7.48 6.27
C LEU A 51 -15.73 -8.13 5.43
N GLY A 52 -15.95 -9.36 4.99
CA GLY A 52 -15.01 -10.09 4.13
C GLY A 52 -14.82 -9.40 2.78
N GLY A 53 -15.90 -8.95 2.15
CA GLY A 53 -15.87 -8.19 0.90
C GLY A 53 -15.07 -6.89 1.03
N LEU A 54 -15.27 -6.16 2.12
CA LEU A 54 -14.49 -4.95 2.45
C LEU A 54 -13.00 -5.27 2.62
N GLN A 55 -12.67 -6.31 3.38
CA GLN A 55 -11.29 -6.75 3.59
C GLN A 55 -10.61 -7.18 2.28
N ILE A 56 -11.32 -7.89 1.40
CA ILE A 56 -10.83 -8.25 0.05
C ILE A 56 -10.53 -6.97 -0.75
N ALA A 57 -11.46 -6.01 -0.80
CA ALA A 57 -11.29 -4.80 -1.59
C ALA A 57 -10.04 -4.00 -1.17
N LEU A 58 -9.86 -3.81 0.14
CA LEU A 58 -8.68 -3.13 0.71
C LEU A 58 -7.39 -3.91 0.43
N THR A 59 -7.42 -5.24 0.61
CA THR A 59 -6.25 -6.11 0.38
C THR A 59 -5.84 -6.08 -1.09
N CYS A 60 -6.79 -6.18 -2.01
CA CYS A 60 -6.57 -6.06 -3.44
C CYS A 60 -5.90 -4.72 -3.79
N ILE A 61 -6.41 -3.60 -3.28
CA ILE A 61 -5.80 -2.28 -3.53
C ILE A 61 -4.38 -2.20 -2.97
N SER A 62 -4.14 -2.73 -1.77
CA SER A 62 -2.79 -2.83 -1.20
C SER A 62 -1.85 -3.60 -2.11
N ILE A 63 -2.27 -4.75 -2.63
CA ILE A 63 -1.48 -5.55 -3.57
C ILE A 63 -1.24 -4.76 -4.87
N PHE A 64 -2.28 -4.19 -5.49
CA PHE A 64 -2.16 -3.45 -6.75
C PHE A 64 -1.26 -2.22 -6.66
N MET A 65 -1.15 -1.59 -5.49
CA MET A 65 -0.32 -0.40 -5.29
C MET A 65 1.11 -0.75 -4.84
N CYS A 66 1.24 -1.73 -3.95
CA CYS A 66 2.53 -2.08 -3.36
C CYS A 66 3.36 -3.01 -4.26
N LEU A 67 2.73 -3.99 -4.91
CA LEU A 67 3.43 -5.00 -5.69
C LEU A 67 4.18 -4.43 -6.90
N PRO A 68 3.61 -3.52 -7.72
CA PRO A 68 4.36 -2.89 -8.80
C PRO A 68 5.56 -2.07 -8.29
N SER A 69 5.47 -1.53 -7.07
CA SER A 69 6.56 -0.75 -6.46
C SER A 69 7.76 -1.63 -6.11
N VAL A 70 7.51 -2.83 -5.57
CA VAL A 70 8.54 -3.85 -5.29
C VAL A 70 9.15 -4.37 -6.60
N VAL A 71 8.31 -4.69 -7.60
CA VAL A 71 8.78 -5.17 -8.92
C VAL A 71 9.66 -4.14 -9.62
N LYS A 72 9.27 -2.85 -9.62
CA LYS A 72 10.09 -1.78 -10.20
C LYS A 72 11.45 -1.66 -9.51
N LEU A 73 11.49 -1.76 -8.18
CA LEU A 73 12.75 -1.75 -7.43
C LEU A 73 13.63 -2.96 -7.75
N ALA A 74 13.02 -4.15 -7.88
CA ALA A 74 13.74 -5.36 -8.24
C ALA A 74 14.34 -5.26 -9.65
N ILE A 75 13.56 -4.81 -10.64
CA ILE A 75 14.04 -4.61 -12.02
C ILE A 75 15.18 -3.60 -12.04
N ARG A 76 15.02 -2.49 -11.31
CA ARG A 76 16.05 -1.45 -11.26
C ARG A 76 17.32 -1.97 -10.59
N ARG A 77 17.22 -2.74 -9.50
CA ARG A 77 18.36 -3.39 -8.85
C ARG A 77 19.15 -4.27 -9.81
N ASP A 78 18.44 -5.02 -10.65
CA ASP A 78 19.05 -5.95 -11.59
C ASP A 78 19.39 -5.30 -12.95
N SER A 79 19.11 -4.02 -13.14
CA SER A 79 19.26 -3.30 -14.42
C SER A 79 20.64 -3.44 -15.05
N ARG A 80 21.71 -3.28 -14.26
CA ARG A 80 23.09 -3.46 -14.74
C ARG A 80 23.35 -4.88 -15.24
N ARG A 81 22.81 -5.89 -14.58
CA ARG A 81 22.96 -7.30 -14.99
C ARG A 81 22.16 -7.59 -16.25
N ILE A 82 20.95 -7.04 -16.33
CA ILE A 82 20.12 -7.11 -17.54
C ILE A 82 20.84 -6.43 -18.71
N ALA A 83 21.49 -5.29 -18.48
CA ALA A 83 22.31 -4.61 -19.49
C ALA A 83 23.52 -5.45 -19.91
N LEU A 84 24.20 -6.11 -18.97
CA LEU A 84 25.31 -7.04 -19.29
C LEU A 84 24.85 -8.20 -20.18
N TRP A 85 23.65 -8.75 -19.97
CA TRP A 85 23.09 -9.74 -20.89
C TRP A 85 22.91 -9.19 -22.31
N GLN A 86 22.45 -7.94 -22.43
CA GLN A 86 22.32 -7.27 -23.73
C GLN A 86 23.68 -7.02 -24.40
N VAL A 87 24.72 -6.70 -23.62
CA VAL A 87 26.10 -6.52 -24.11
C VAL A 87 26.66 -7.83 -24.67
N ILE A 88 26.36 -8.97 -24.04
CA ILE A 88 26.79 -10.31 -24.48
C ILE A 88 25.97 -10.79 -25.70
N GLY A 89 25.03 -9.98 -26.20
CA GLY A 89 24.26 -10.26 -27.42
C GLY A 89 22.85 -10.79 -27.19
N ALA A 90 22.35 -10.83 -25.95
CA ALA A 90 20.96 -11.17 -25.70
C ALA A 90 20.02 -10.06 -26.20
N SER A 91 19.01 -10.41 -27.00
CA SER A 91 17.99 -9.44 -27.41
C SER A 91 17.19 -8.93 -26.20
N PRO A 92 16.68 -7.68 -26.21
CA PRO A 92 15.86 -7.15 -25.11
C PRO A 92 14.64 -8.03 -24.80
N ALA A 93 14.04 -8.63 -25.83
CA ALA A 93 12.93 -9.57 -25.67
C ALA A 93 13.34 -10.85 -24.92
N SER A 94 14.51 -11.42 -25.23
CA SER A 94 15.03 -12.61 -24.54
C SER A 94 15.38 -12.32 -23.07
N ALA A 95 16.01 -11.18 -22.79
CA ALA A 95 16.32 -10.74 -21.43
C ALA A 95 15.05 -10.51 -20.61
N LYS A 96 14.04 -9.87 -21.22
CA LYS A 96 12.72 -9.66 -20.63
C LYS A 96 12.04 -11.00 -20.30
N ALA A 97 11.93 -11.89 -21.28
CA ALA A 97 11.29 -13.20 -21.10
C ALA A 97 11.96 -14.03 -20.01
N ARG A 98 13.30 -14.03 -19.97
CA ARG A 98 14.08 -14.73 -18.94
C ARG A 98 13.83 -14.17 -17.54
N TYR A 99 13.87 -12.84 -17.40
CA TYR A 99 13.60 -12.17 -16.13
C TYR A 99 12.19 -12.46 -15.63
N THR A 100 11.18 -12.30 -16.50
CA THR A 100 9.78 -12.60 -16.16
C THR A 100 9.57 -14.07 -15.86
N GLY A 101 10.26 -14.99 -16.54
CA GLY A 101 10.15 -16.43 -16.27
C GLY A 101 10.63 -16.81 -14.86
N ILE A 102 11.81 -16.33 -14.46
CA ILE A 102 12.36 -16.56 -13.11
C ILE A 102 11.45 -15.92 -12.04
N ALA A 103 10.96 -14.71 -12.32
CA ALA A 103 10.02 -14.00 -11.46
C ALA A 103 8.72 -14.80 -11.26
N SER A 104 8.12 -15.25 -12.36
CA SER A 104 6.86 -16.00 -12.35
C SER A 104 7.00 -17.31 -11.59
N ILE A 105 8.13 -18.01 -11.69
CA ILE A 105 8.34 -19.25 -10.93
C ILE A 105 8.47 -18.95 -9.44
N SER A 106 9.21 -17.89 -9.07
CA SER A 106 9.29 -17.44 -7.67
C SER A 106 7.92 -17.02 -7.13
N ALA A 107 7.11 -16.39 -7.98
CA ALA A 107 5.75 -15.99 -7.64
C ALA A 107 4.80 -17.17 -7.49
N LEU A 108 4.89 -18.17 -8.36
CA LEU A 108 4.09 -19.39 -8.28
C LEU A 108 4.38 -20.13 -6.98
N VAL A 109 5.67 -20.30 -6.65
CA VAL A 109 6.09 -20.90 -5.37
C VAL A 109 5.56 -20.08 -4.20
N GLY A 110 5.71 -18.76 -4.25
CA GLY A 110 5.16 -17.85 -3.23
C GLY A 110 3.65 -18.01 -3.07
N ALA A 111 2.89 -18.03 -4.17
CA ALA A 111 1.44 -18.17 -4.16
C ALA A 111 0.99 -19.50 -3.51
N VAL A 112 1.62 -20.61 -3.90
CA VAL A 112 1.35 -21.94 -3.33
C VAL A 112 1.68 -21.98 -1.84
N LEU A 113 2.86 -21.48 -1.43
CA LEU A 113 3.24 -21.40 -0.02
C LEU A 113 2.27 -20.52 0.79
N GLY A 114 1.82 -19.39 0.22
CA GLY A 114 0.83 -18.52 0.85
C GLY A 114 -0.52 -19.21 1.05
N GLY A 115 -0.98 -19.99 0.08
CA GLY A 115 -2.21 -20.79 0.19
C GLY A 115 -2.09 -21.90 1.23
N ILE A 116 -0.96 -22.60 1.29
CA ILE A 116 -0.68 -23.59 2.34
C ILE A 116 -0.66 -22.91 3.71
N PHE A 117 0.00 -21.76 3.84
CA PHE A 117 0.07 -21.03 5.09
C PHE A 117 -1.30 -20.50 5.54
N ALA A 118 -2.15 -20.05 4.60
CA ALA A 118 -3.54 -19.69 4.88
C ALA A 118 -4.34 -20.88 5.42
N TYR A 119 -4.20 -22.05 4.80
CA TYR A 119 -4.86 -23.27 5.27
C TYR A 119 -4.42 -23.65 6.70
N LEU A 120 -3.12 -23.57 6.99
CA LEU A 120 -2.57 -23.88 8.32
C LEU A 120 -2.98 -22.85 9.40
N THR A 121 -3.09 -21.58 9.02
CA THR A 121 -3.44 -20.49 9.96
C THR A 121 -4.94 -20.28 10.11
N TRP A 122 -5.76 -20.92 9.27
CA TRP A 122 -7.22 -20.78 9.28
C TRP A 122 -7.86 -21.03 10.65
N PRO A 123 -7.55 -22.11 11.41
CA PRO A 123 -8.18 -22.34 12.71
C PRO A 123 -7.86 -21.23 13.73
N SER A 124 -6.60 -20.82 13.81
CA SER A 124 -6.20 -19.72 14.70
C SER A 124 -6.82 -18.39 14.29
N PHE A 125 -7.00 -18.19 12.99
CA PHE A 125 -7.65 -17.00 12.45
C PHE A 125 -9.14 -16.98 12.76
N THR A 126 -9.87 -18.10 12.61
CA THR A 126 -11.29 -18.15 12.94
C THR A 126 -11.54 -18.05 14.45
N ASP A 127 -10.62 -18.55 15.29
CA ASP A 127 -10.67 -18.32 16.73
C ASP A 127 -10.44 -16.85 17.10
N LEU A 128 -9.52 -16.17 16.43
CA LEU A 128 -9.36 -14.71 16.57
C LEU A 128 -10.67 -13.98 16.17
N VAL A 129 -11.30 -14.40 15.07
CA VAL A 129 -12.57 -13.82 14.59
C VAL A 129 -13.69 -14.01 15.61
N LYS A 130 -13.84 -15.20 16.21
CA LYS A 130 -14.83 -15.46 17.27
C LYS A 130 -14.66 -14.51 18.47
N ASN A 131 -13.41 -14.18 18.81
CA ASN A 131 -13.08 -13.27 19.91
C ASN A 131 -13.31 -11.78 19.58
N THR A 132 -13.71 -11.43 18.35
CA THR A 132 -13.99 -10.04 17.97
C THR A 132 -15.38 -9.55 18.37
N GLY A 133 -16.22 -10.42 18.96
CA GLY A 133 -17.60 -10.08 19.35
C GLY A 133 -18.56 -9.96 18.16
N LEU A 134 -18.20 -10.52 17.00
CA LEU A 134 -19.13 -10.72 15.88
C LEU A 134 -20.16 -11.80 16.22
N LEU A 135 -21.30 -11.78 15.54
CA LEU A 135 -22.32 -12.83 15.69
C LEU A 135 -21.68 -14.20 15.43
N ALA A 136 -21.98 -15.18 16.29
CA ALA A 136 -21.39 -16.50 16.17
C ALA A 136 -21.93 -17.21 14.92
N LEU A 137 -21.03 -17.66 14.05
CA LEU A 137 -21.40 -18.45 12.88
C LEU A 137 -20.76 -19.85 12.98
N PRO A 138 -21.55 -20.92 13.12
CA PRO A 138 -21.02 -22.29 13.27
C PRO A 138 -20.14 -22.75 12.11
N SER A 139 -20.43 -22.28 10.89
CA SER A 139 -19.64 -22.61 9.68
C SER A 139 -18.21 -22.02 9.69
N LEU A 140 -17.87 -21.12 10.63
CA LEU A 140 -16.47 -20.68 10.81
C LEU A 140 -15.57 -21.76 11.43
N SER A 141 -16.14 -22.78 12.08
CA SER A 141 -15.34 -23.91 12.59
C SER A 141 -14.97 -24.93 11.53
N ASP A 142 -15.56 -24.83 10.34
CA ASP A 142 -15.25 -25.73 9.22
C ASP A 142 -13.87 -25.40 8.63
N PRO A 143 -13.18 -26.40 8.04
CA PRO A 143 -11.91 -26.18 7.36
C PRO A 143 -12.09 -25.19 6.19
N LEU A 144 -11.00 -24.48 5.86
CA LEU A 144 -10.95 -23.50 4.78
C LEU A 144 -11.53 -24.08 3.49
N THR A 145 -12.45 -23.33 2.86
CA THR A 145 -13.13 -23.78 1.65
C THR A 145 -12.16 -23.99 0.49
N VAL A 146 -12.41 -25.01 -0.34
CA VAL A 146 -11.62 -25.33 -1.53
C VAL A 146 -11.56 -24.13 -2.49
N TRP A 147 -12.64 -23.35 -2.56
CA TRP A 147 -12.72 -22.14 -3.37
C TRP A 147 -11.77 -21.04 -2.89
N ALA A 148 -11.71 -20.76 -1.58
CA ALA A 148 -10.75 -19.79 -1.05
C ALA A 148 -9.29 -20.25 -1.30
N TRP A 149 -9.04 -21.55 -1.15
CA TRP A 149 -7.71 -22.15 -1.32
C TRP A 149 -7.23 -22.17 -2.78
N THR A 150 -8.14 -22.10 -3.75
CA THR A 150 -7.82 -22.05 -5.19
C THR A 150 -7.79 -20.62 -5.73
N PHE A 151 -8.82 -19.82 -5.47
CA PHE A 151 -8.92 -18.45 -6.00
C PHE A 151 -7.98 -17.47 -5.30
N GLY A 152 -7.70 -17.60 -4.01
CA GLY A 152 -6.76 -16.71 -3.31
C GLY A 152 -5.35 -16.76 -3.90
N PRO A 153 -4.71 -17.93 -4.00
CA PRO A 153 -3.39 -18.05 -4.62
C PRO A 153 -3.41 -17.72 -6.11
N GLY A 154 -4.45 -18.13 -6.83
CA GLY A 154 -4.59 -17.85 -8.27
C GLY A 154 -4.65 -16.36 -8.57
N THR A 155 -5.44 -15.60 -7.82
CA THR A 155 -5.54 -14.13 -7.98
C THR A 155 -4.23 -13.44 -7.61
N ALA A 156 -3.60 -13.79 -6.49
CA ALA A 156 -2.30 -13.23 -6.10
C ALA A 156 -1.22 -13.46 -7.18
N PHE A 157 -1.17 -14.66 -7.75
CA PHE A 157 -0.26 -15.00 -8.84
C PHE A 157 -0.54 -14.18 -10.11
N LEU A 158 -1.80 -14.07 -10.53
CA LEU A 158 -2.19 -13.32 -11.73
C LEU A 158 -1.89 -11.83 -11.62
N VAL A 159 -2.18 -11.21 -10.47
CA VAL A 159 -1.89 -9.79 -10.23
C VAL A 159 -0.39 -9.52 -10.28
N LEU A 160 0.41 -10.45 -9.76
CA LEU A 160 1.86 -10.35 -9.85
C LEU A 160 2.35 -10.51 -11.27
N LEU A 161 1.87 -11.52 -11.99
CA LEU A 161 2.24 -11.77 -13.37
C LEU A 161 1.91 -10.55 -14.24
N LEU A 162 0.75 -9.93 -14.04
CA LEU A 162 0.38 -8.67 -14.70
C LEU A 162 1.37 -7.55 -14.34
N SER A 163 1.68 -7.38 -13.04
CA SER A 163 2.64 -6.37 -12.56
C SER A 163 4.04 -6.56 -13.14
N LEU A 164 4.50 -7.80 -13.28
CA LEU A 164 5.77 -8.16 -13.91
C LEU A 164 5.75 -7.88 -15.41
N VAL A 165 4.72 -8.31 -16.13
CA VAL A 165 4.64 -8.12 -17.59
C VAL A 165 4.60 -6.64 -17.93
N LEU A 166 3.82 -5.85 -17.18
CA LEU A 166 3.75 -4.40 -17.32
C LEU A 166 5.05 -3.71 -16.90
N GLY A 167 5.62 -4.11 -15.76
CA GLY A 167 6.89 -3.56 -15.25
C GLY A 167 8.05 -3.83 -16.20
N ALA A 168 8.13 -5.06 -16.74
CA ALA A 168 9.18 -5.49 -17.65
C ALA A 168 9.07 -4.87 -19.05
N ARG A 169 7.97 -4.16 -19.39
CA ARG A 169 7.92 -3.30 -20.59
C ARG A 169 8.93 -2.14 -20.51
N SER A 170 9.34 -1.75 -19.31
CA SER A 170 10.40 -0.75 -19.11
C SER A 170 11.80 -1.25 -19.46
N ILE A 171 11.98 -2.57 -19.64
CA ILE A 171 13.24 -3.15 -20.10
C ILE A 171 13.33 -2.96 -21.61
N THR A 172 13.72 -1.75 -22.02
CA THR A 172 14.09 -1.44 -23.41
C THR A 172 15.55 -1.78 -23.66
N ARG A 173 16.03 -1.59 -24.90
CA ARG A 173 17.47 -1.63 -25.17
C ARG A 173 18.14 -0.57 -24.30
N ILE A 174 18.98 -0.98 -23.36
CA ILE A 174 19.71 -0.06 -22.50
C ILE A 174 21.05 0.16 -23.18
N GLU A 175 21.37 1.41 -23.51
CA GLU A 175 22.73 1.74 -23.94
C GLU A 175 23.70 1.38 -22.81
N PRO A 176 24.69 0.51 -23.06
CA PRO A 176 25.58 0.02 -22.01
C PRO A 176 26.26 1.15 -21.23
N VAL A 177 26.58 2.26 -21.93
CA VAL A 177 27.15 3.47 -21.36
C VAL A 177 26.20 4.15 -20.38
N VAL A 178 24.89 4.18 -20.65
CA VAL A 178 23.88 4.74 -19.73
C VAL A 178 23.61 3.82 -18.54
N ALA A 179 23.72 2.50 -18.72
CA ALA A 179 23.67 1.53 -17.63
C ALA A 179 24.88 1.65 -16.68
N LEU A 180 26.02 2.12 -17.21
CA LEU A 180 27.28 2.28 -16.49
C LEU A 180 27.49 3.71 -15.94
N SER A 181 26.89 4.74 -16.55
CA SER A 181 27.18 6.14 -16.23
C SER A 181 26.35 6.75 -15.09
N GLU A 182 25.55 5.95 -14.38
CA GLU A 182 24.73 6.37 -13.23
C GLU A 182 24.01 7.72 -13.42
N ALA A 183 23.56 7.99 -14.65
CA ALA A 183 22.94 9.28 -14.97
C ALA A 183 21.72 9.54 -14.06
N PRO A 184 21.49 10.79 -13.63
CA PRO A 184 20.36 11.14 -12.77
C PRO A 184 19.05 10.62 -13.36
N GLU A 185 18.26 9.96 -12.52
CA GLU A 185 17.04 9.27 -12.94
C GLU A 185 16.14 10.23 -13.73
N LYS A 186 15.99 9.96 -15.04
CA LYS A 186 14.96 10.65 -15.83
C LYS A 186 13.63 10.24 -15.24
N ALA A 187 12.87 11.21 -14.74
CA ALA A 187 11.51 10.96 -14.29
C ALA A 187 10.75 10.30 -15.45
N PRO A 188 10.34 9.02 -15.34
CA PRO A 188 9.61 8.37 -16.40
C PRO A 188 8.31 9.13 -16.65
N ALA A 189 8.03 9.46 -17.91
CA ALA A 189 6.79 10.12 -18.29
C ALA A 189 5.60 9.28 -17.80
N ASN A 190 4.70 9.88 -17.03
CA ASN A 190 3.46 9.21 -16.66
C ASN A 190 2.61 9.03 -17.92
N SER A 191 2.06 7.84 -18.08
CA SER A 191 1.14 7.56 -19.18
C SER A 191 -0.06 8.48 -19.06
N VAL A 192 -0.33 9.30 -20.10
CA VAL A 192 -1.48 10.21 -20.16
C VAL A 192 -2.77 9.47 -19.83
N THR A 193 -2.89 8.21 -20.27
CA THR A 193 -4.03 7.33 -19.95
C THR A 193 -4.25 7.14 -18.45
N LYS A 194 -3.20 6.97 -17.64
CA LYS A 194 -3.32 6.82 -16.18
C LYS A 194 -3.83 8.09 -15.52
N ILE A 195 -3.42 9.24 -16.04
CA ILE A 195 -3.87 10.55 -15.57
C ILE A 195 -5.36 10.72 -15.90
N ILE A 196 -5.76 10.40 -17.13
CA ILE A 196 -7.18 10.42 -17.54
C ILE A 196 -8.02 9.53 -16.62
N PHE A 197 -7.62 8.28 -16.39
CA PHE A 197 -8.34 7.39 -15.47
C PHE A 197 -8.38 7.92 -14.04
N SER A 198 -7.28 8.48 -13.52
CA SER A 198 -7.23 9.12 -12.20
C SER A 198 -8.23 10.27 -12.10
N VAL A 199 -8.28 11.16 -13.10
CA VAL A 199 -9.23 12.28 -13.17
C VAL A 199 -10.67 11.78 -13.28
N LEU A 200 -10.94 10.76 -14.08
CA LEU A 200 -12.27 10.17 -14.22
C LEU A 200 -12.77 9.55 -12.90
N ILE A 201 -11.90 8.87 -12.15
CA ILE A 201 -12.24 8.34 -10.82
C ILE A 201 -12.62 9.48 -9.87
N VAL A 202 -11.79 10.53 -9.80
CA VAL A 202 -12.05 11.69 -8.94
C VAL A 202 -13.35 12.39 -9.36
N ALA A 203 -13.57 12.58 -10.66
CA ALA A 203 -14.81 13.17 -11.18
C ALA A 203 -16.04 12.31 -10.83
N GLY A 204 -15.94 10.98 -10.96
CA GLY A 204 -17.00 10.05 -10.56
C GLY A 204 -17.34 10.13 -9.08
N ILE A 205 -16.33 10.25 -8.21
CA ILE A 205 -16.51 10.44 -6.76
C ILE A 205 -17.21 11.78 -6.46
N ILE A 206 -16.81 12.86 -7.13
CA ILE A 206 -17.44 14.19 -6.98
C ILE A 206 -18.91 14.11 -7.39
N VAL A 207 -19.21 13.51 -8.55
CA VAL A 207 -20.60 13.31 -9.02
C VAL A 207 -21.40 12.46 -8.02
N GLY A 208 -20.79 11.40 -7.47
CA GLY A 208 -21.41 10.56 -6.44
C GLY A 208 -21.78 11.34 -5.18
N TYR A 209 -20.87 12.18 -4.66
CA TYR A 209 -21.15 13.02 -3.50
C TYR A 209 -22.19 14.11 -3.78
N ILE A 210 -22.19 14.71 -4.97
CA ILE A 210 -23.25 15.65 -5.37
C ILE A 210 -24.61 14.93 -5.44
N ALA A 211 -24.66 13.69 -5.91
CA ALA A 211 -25.88 12.89 -5.95
C ALA A 211 -26.38 12.57 -4.53
N ILE A 212 -25.49 12.20 -3.60
CA ILE A 212 -25.83 12.01 -2.18
C ILE A 212 -26.40 13.30 -1.59
N GLY A 213 -25.74 14.45 -1.81
CA GLY A 213 -26.23 15.74 -1.30
C GLY A 213 -27.57 16.22 -1.87
N LYS A 214 -28.08 15.59 -2.94
CA LYS A 214 -29.41 15.85 -3.50
C LYS A 214 -30.47 14.85 -3.02
N THR A 215 -30.09 13.88 -2.20
CA THR A 215 -31.06 12.94 -1.62
C THR A 215 -31.98 13.65 -0.63
N HIS A 216 -33.26 13.27 -0.62
CA HIS A 216 -34.24 13.87 0.28
C HIS A 216 -33.86 13.63 1.75
N PRO A 217 -34.15 14.59 2.65
CA PRO A 217 -33.89 14.42 4.07
C PRO A 217 -34.56 13.16 4.61
N ILE A 218 -33.78 12.34 5.32
CA ILE A 218 -34.24 11.13 5.97
C ILE A 218 -34.84 11.51 7.34
N GLY A 219 -36.02 10.99 7.67
CA GLY A 219 -36.53 11.08 9.06
C GLY A 219 -38.03 11.35 9.31
N GLN A 220 -38.96 11.21 8.36
CA GLN A 220 -40.39 11.44 8.68
C GLN A 220 -41.43 10.46 8.10
N ALA A 221 -41.07 9.51 7.22
CA ALA A 221 -42.09 8.69 6.54
C ALA A 221 -41.94 7.16 6.69
N GLN A 222 -40.73 6.57 6.66
CA GLN A 222 -40.54 5.11 6.80
C GLN A 222 -39.19 4.71 7.44
N PRO A 223 -39.15 4.36 8.75
CA PRO A 223 -37.90 4.20 9.49
C PRO A 223 -36.99 3.04 9.05
N ILE A 224 -37.55 1.93 8.57
CA ILE A 224 -36.75 0.75 8.15
C ILE A 224 -36.06 1.00 6.80
N TYR A 225 -36.81 1.50 5.82
CA TYR A 225 -36.30 1.81 4.47
C TYR A 225 -35.29 2.98 4.49
N ASP A 226 -35.50 3.93 5.40
CA ASP A 226 -34.60 5.06 5.62
C ASP A 226 -33.27 4.64 6.28
N SER A 227 -33.29 3.64 7.17
CA SER A 227 -32.10 3.11 7.85
C SER A 227 -31.17 2.33 6.90
N GLU A 228 -31.71 1.46 6.04
CA GLU A 228 -30.92 0.73 5.04
C GLU A 228 -30.27 1.66 4.02
N LYS A 229 -31.01 2.66 3.53
CA LYS A 229 -30.46 3.68 2.63
C LYS A 229 -29.34 4.48 3.28
N LEU A 230 -29.51 4.88 4.54
CA LEU A 230 -28.49 5.61 5.27
C LEU A 230 -27.25 4.77 5.49
N SER A 231 -27.40 3.49 5.86
CA SER A 231 -26.30 2.53 5.97
C SER A 231 -25.53 2.42 4.65
N GLY A 232 -26.25 2.30 3.52
CA GLY A 232 -25.65 2.31 2.18
C GLY A 232 -24.86 3.60 1.88
N ILE A 233 -25.43 4.77 2.18
CA ILE A 233 -24.77 6.07 1.97
C ILE A 233 -23.52 6.22 2.84
N VAL A 234 -23.58 5.84 4.11
CA VAL A 234 -22.43 5.90 5.02
C VAL A 234 -21.36 4.88 4.61
N SER A 235 -21.77 3.69 4.15
CA SER A 235 -20.86 2.69 3.59
C SER A 235 -20.15 3.19 2.32
N ALA A 236 -20.72 4.14 1.57
CA ALA A 236 -20.03 4.73 0.43
C ALA A 236 -18.72 5.44 0.84
N TYR A 237 -18.56 5.84 2.11
CA TYR A 237 -17.36 6.50 2.63
C TYR A 237 -16.07 5.71 2.39
N TRP A 238 -16.08 4.40 2.63
CA TRP A 238 -14.87 3.60 2.42
C TRP A 238 -14.66 3.34 0.93
N GLY A 239 -15.73 3.16 0.15
CA GLY A 239 -15.66 2.97 -1.30
C GLY A 239 -15.05 4.17 -2.03
N THR A 240 -15.44 5.39 -1.64
CA THR A 240 -14.85 6.64 -2.14
C THR A 240 -13.41 6.82 -1.66
N GLY A 241 -13.11 6.47 -0.41
CA GLY A 241 -11.75 6.45 0.12
C GLY A 241 -10.81 5.51 -0.66
N LEU A 242 -11.31 4.32 -1.02
CA LEU A 242 -10.62 3.38 -1.89
C LEU A 242 -10.45 3.93 -3.32
N GLY A 243 -11.47 4.59 -3.85
CA GLY A 243 -11.41 5.27 -5.15
C GLY A 243 -10.33 6.36 -5.17
N LEU A 244 -10.24 7.18 -4.13
CA LEU A 244 -9.18 8.20 -3.99
C LEU A 244 -7.79 7.57 -3.86
N LEU A 245 -7.67 6.46 -3.13
CA LEU A 245 -6.43 5.67 -3.06
C LEU A 245 -6.03 5.12 -4.43
N LEU A 246 -6.97 4.60 -5.21
CA LEU A 246 -6.73 4.13 -6.57
C LEU A 246 -6.30 5.29 -7.49
N ALA A 247 -6.97 6.44 -7.40
CA ALA A 247 -6.60 7.64 -8.13
C ALA A 247 -5.18 8.11 -7.77
N TYR A 248 -4.81 8.06 -6.49
CA TYR A 248 -3.44 8.28 -6.02
C TYR A 248 -2.47 7.25 -6.60
N GLY A 249 -2.78 5.96 -6.58
CA GLY A 249 -1.91 4.91 -7.13
C GLY A 249 -1.64 5.06 -8.62
N LEU A 250 -2.59 5.61 -9.39
CA LEU A 250 -2.41 5.92 -10.80
C LEU A 250 -1.57 7.19 -11.05
N SER A 251 -1.52 8.10 -10.08
CA SER A 251 -0.87 9.41 -10.16
C SER A 251 0.31 9.59 -9.17
N ASP A 252 0.74 8.51 -8.52
CA ASP A 252 1.72 8.44 -7.42
C ASP A 252 2.95 9.32 -7.66
N ARG A 253 3.56 9.21 -8.84
CA ARG A 253 4.77 9.95 -9.22
C ARG A 253 4.56 11.46 -9.35
N ILE A 254 3.39 11.89 -9.82
CA ILE A 254 3.05 13.32 -9.97
C ILE A 254 2.81 13.93 -8.59
N ILE A 255 2.32 13.15 -7.63
CA ILE A 255 1.99 13.62 -6.29
C ILE A 255 3.22 13.61 -5.37
N ILE A 256 3.99 12.52 -5.37
CA ILE A 256 5.11 12.35 -4.42
C ILE A 256 6.23 13.35 -4.69
N GLN A 257 6.57 13.61 -5.96
CA GLN A 257 7.67 14.51 -6.30
C GLN A 257 7.47 15.96 -5.78
N PRO A 258 6.33 16.65 -6.02
CA PRO A 258 6.08 17.97 -5.48
C PRO A 258 5.94 17.94 -3.96
N VAL A 259 5.36 16.89 -3.35
CA VAL A 259 5.27 16.78 -1.89
C VAL A 259 6.65 16.72 -1.25
N VAL A 260 7.57 15.89 -1.79
CA VAL A 260 8.96 15.82 -1.31
C VAL A 260 9.67 17.17 -1.49
N ARG A 261 9.41 17.89 -2.59
CA ARG A 261 9.97 19.25 -2.80
C ARG A 261 9.40 20.24 -1.79
N LEU A 262 8.10 20.18 -1.51
CA LEU A 262 7.40 21.04 -0.57
C LEU A 262 7.96 20.84 0.85
N ILE A 263 8.11 19.60 1.31
CA ILE A 263 8.71 19.28 2.61
C ILE A 263 10.13 19.84 2.70
N GLY A 264 10.92 19.65 1.64
CA GLY A 264 12.27 20.21 1.55
C GLY A 264 12.32 21.74 1.50
N ALA A 265 11.22 22.42 1.19
CA ALA A 265 11.11 23.88 1.19
C ALA A 265 10.61 24.41 2.54
N ILE A 266 9.65 23.73 3.18
CA ILE A 266 9.07 24.08 4.48
C ILE A 266 10.11 23.94 5.61
N LEU A 267 11.00 22.96 5.52
CA LEU A 267 12.12 22.75 6.45
C LEU A 267 13.43 23.19 5.79
N PRO A 268 13.79 24.49 5.82
CA PRO A 268 15.00 25.00 5.18
C PRO A 268 16.25 24.78 6.05
N LEU A 269 16.51 23.53 6.46
CA LEU A 269 17.72 23.13 7.19
C LEU A 269 18.95 23.05 6.28
N ASN A 270 19.06 23.95 5.29
CA ASN A 270 20.10 23.91 4.24
C ASN A 270 21.51 24.17 4.79
N PHE A 271 21.65 24.60 6.05
CA PHE A 271 22.93 24.73 6.74
C PHE A 271 23.49 23.39 7.24
N LEU A 272 22.68 22.33 7.27
CA LEU A 272 23.11 20.99 7.62
C LEU A 272 23.43 20.20 6.34
N ASP A 273 24.68 19.79 6.16
CA ASP A 273 25.10 18.92 5.05
C ASP A 273 24.24 17.65 4.96
N SER A 274 23.90 17.08 6.13
CA SER A 274 23.07 15.89 6.25
C SER A 274 21.66 16.09 5.69
N TRP A 275 21.08 17.28 5.87
CA TRP A 275 19.78 17.62 5.32
C TRP A 275 19.85 17.82 3.81
N LEU A 276 20.88 18.50 3.31
CA LEU A 276 21.11 18.68 1.88
C LEU A 276 21.28 17.34 1.17
N LEU A 277 22.05 16.42 1.76
CA LEU A 277 22.22 15.05 1.27
C LEU A 277 20.87 14.30 1.23
N ALA A 278 20.11 14.33 2.32
CA ALA A 278 18.80 13.68 2.40
C ALA A 278 17.79 14.24 1.38
N LYS A 279 17.66 15.57 1.30
CA LYS A 279 16.76 16.27 0.38
C LYS A 279 17.12 16.01 -1.09
N THR A 280 18.41 16.03 -1.43
CA THR A 280 18.85 15.75 -2.79
C THR A 280 18.68 14.28 -3.16
N SER A 281 18.97 13.35 -2.23
CA SER A 281 18.71 11.91 -2.41
C SER A 281 17.22 11.65 -2.68
N ALA A 282 16.35 12.11 -1.79
CA ALA A 282 14.90 11.91 -1.89
C ALA A 282 14.31 12.50 -3.18
N ARG A 283 14.83 13.63 -3.65
CA ARG A 283 14.38 14.29 -4.90
C ARG A 283 14.91 13.62 -6.16
N ARG A 284 16.17 13.19 -6.18
CA ARG A 284 16.81 12.57 -7.35
C ARG A 284 16.36 11.12 -7.57
N ARG A 285 15.95 10.42 -6.51
CA ARG A 285 15.57 9.00 -6.55
C ARG A 285 14.07 8.79 -6.53
N SER A 286 13.39 9.37 -7.52
CA SER A 286 11.92 9.36 -7.58
C SER A 286 11.30 7.97 -7.48
N VAL A 287 11.89 6.94 -8.08
CA VAL A 287 11.36 5.56 -7.99
C VAL A 287 11.57 4.97 -6.60
N VAL A 288 12.70 5.23 -5.95
CA VAL A 288 12.94 4.75 -4.58
C VAL A 288 11.98 5.42 -3.60
N SER A 289 11.90 6.76 -3.64
CA SER A 289 10.99 7.52 -2.80
C SER A 289 9.53 7.07 -3.01
N THR A 290 9.10 6.89 -4.26
CA THR A 290 7.75 6.39 -4.57
C THR A 290 7.52 5.00 -3.99
N SER A 291 8.47 4.08 -4.17
CA SER A 291 8.30 2.70 -3.70
C SER A 291 8.33 2.54 -2.18
N VAL A 292 8.89 3.50 -1.44
CA VAL A 292 8.87 3.52 0.03
C VAL A 292 7.65 4.26 0.57
N ILE A 293 7.26 5.38 -0.04
CA ILE A 293 6.13 6.22 0.43
C ILE A 293 4.79 5.55 0.12
N THR A 294 4.61 4.93 -1.05
CA THR A 294 3.31 4.35 -1.46
C THR A 294 2.77 3.31 -0.46
N PRO A 295 3.55 2.31 0.01
CA PRO A 295 3.04 1.38 1.01
C PRO A 295 2.61 2.05 2.33
N LEU A 296 3.33 3.07 2.80
CA LEU A 296 2.93 3.83 3.99
C LEU A 296 1.59 4.53 3.78
N VAL A 297 1.42 5.20 2.63
CA VAL A 297 0.18 5.90 2.29
C VAL A 297 -0.99 4.92 2.22
N VAL A 298 -0.78 3.73 1.63
CA VAL A 298 -1.82 2.71 1.54
C VAL A 298 -2.21 2.18 2.91
N ALA A 299 -1.24 1.83 3.76
CA ALA A 299 -1.52 1.35 5.12
C ALA A 299 -2.29 2.40 5.94
N ALA A 300 -1.79 3.64 5.95
CA ALA A 300 -2.39 4.73 6.70
C ALA A 300 -3.80 5.08 6.21
N SER A 301 -3.99 5.15 4.90
CA SER A 301 -5.30 5.49 4.33
C SER A 301 -6.29 4.33 4.48
N ALA A 302 -5.86 3.07 4.43
CA ALA A 302 -6.75 1.93 4.69
C ALA A 302 -7.33 1.98 6.11
N VAL A 303 -6.48 2.24 7.10
CA VAL A 303 -6.91 2.43 8.50
C VAL A 303 -7.78 3.67 8.64
N GLY A 304 -7.35 4.80 8.08
CA GLY A 304 -8.07 6.06 8.17
C GLY A 304 -9.43 6.06 7.47
N CYS A 305 -9.61 5.30 6.39
CA CYS A 305 -10.91 5.14 5.74
C CYS A 305 -11.92 4.42 6.64
N ILE A 306 -11.49 3.40 7.37
CA ILE A 306 -12.40 2.65 8.26
C ILE A 306 -12.70 3.45 9.52
N PHE A 307 -11.69 4.01 10.19
CA PHE A 307 -11.92 4.85 11.37
C PHE A 307 -12.70 6.12 11.02
N GLY A 308 -12.43 6.71 9.85
CA GLY A 308 -13.21 7.82 9.32
C GLY A 308 -14.68 7.45 9.11
N MET A 309 -14.96 6.27 8.54
CA MET A 309 -16.32 5.76 8.41
C MET A 309 -16.98 5.58 9.78
N VAL A 310 -16.31 4.92 10.74
CA VAL A 310 -16.85 4.71 12.09
C VAL A 310 -17.20 6.04 12.76
N ASN A 311 -16.31 7.03 12.65
CA ASN A 311 -16.53 8.36 13.21
C ASN A 311 -17.66 9.11 12.48
N GLN A 312 -17.77 8.96 11.16
CA GLN A 312 -18.86 9.53 10.38
C GLN A 312 -20.21 8.88 10.73
N THR A 313 -20.25 7.56 10.92
CA THR A 313 -21.45 6.86 11.39
C THR A 313 -21.91 7.42 12.72
N LYS A 314 -21.01 7.56 13.70
CA LYS A 314 -21.33 8.18 15.00
C LYS A 314 -21.92 9.58 14.84
N ASN A 315 -21.29 10.44 14.03
CA ASN A 315 -21.75 11.80 13.79
C ASN A 315 -23.16 11.84 13.19
N VAL A 316 -23.44 10.98 12.20
CA VAL A 316 -24.76 10.85 11.59
C VAL A 316 -25.79 10.36 12.61
N THR A 317 -25.48 9.35 13.42
CA THR A 317 -26.40 8.79 14.40
C THR A 317 -26.73 9.81 15.51
N ILE A 318 -25.75 10.59 15.97
CA ILE A 318 -25.96 11.71 16.90
C ILE A 318 -26.82 12.80 16.25
N ALA A 319 -26.55 13.15 14.98
CA ALA A 319 -27.31 14.15 14.25
C ALA A 319 -28.79 13.76 14.02
N LEU A 320 -29.10 12.46 14.06
CA LEU A 320 -30.47 11.93 14.02
C LEU A 320 -31.15 11.85 15.40
N GLY A 321 -30.48 12.31 16.47
CA GLY A 321 -31.06 12.43 17.81
C GLY A 321 -30.80 11.25 18.74
N ALA A 322 -29.94 10.28 18.37
CA ALA A 322 -29.54 9.21 19.28
C ALA A 322 -28.58 9.71 20.36
N SER A 323 -28.71 9.19 21.58
CA SER A 323 -27.78 9.44 22.67
C SER A 323 -26.43 8.76 22.40
N GLU A 324 -25.32 9.37 22.82
CA GLU A 324 -23.99 8.74 22.72
C GLU A 324 -23.91 7.38 23.44
N ALA A 325 -24.74 7.17 24.47
CA ALA A 325 -24.80 5.92 25.22
C ALA A 325 -25.43 4.76 24.43
N ASP A 326 -26.25 5.05 23.41
CA ASP A 326 -26.95 4.06 22.59
C ASP A 326 -26.18 3.72 21.29
N LEU A 327 -25.02 4.36 21.09
CA LEU A 327 -24.17 4.12 19.92
C LEU A 327 -23.52 2.73 20.00
N GLN A 328 -24.00 1.80 19.18
CA GLN A 328 -23.28 0.57 18.90
C GLN A 328 -22.04 0.87 18.05
N VAL A 329 -20.92 1.15 18.72
CA VAL A 329 -19.62 1.26 18.07
C VAL A 329 -19.06 -0.14 17.87
N SER A 330 -18.73 -0.51 16.63
CA SER A 330 -18.07 -1.78 16.35
C SER A 330 -16.83 -1.95 17.26
N PRO A 331 -16.71 -3.07 18.00
CA PRO A 331 -15.56 -3.35 18.84
C PRO A 331 -14.24 -3.16 18.07
N THR A 332 -13.22 -2.60 18.74
CA THR A 332 -11.90 -2.32 18.13
C THR A 332 -11.27 -3.55 17.46
N SER A 333 -11.56 -4.73 17.99
CA SER A 333 -11.14 -6.03 17.45
C SER A 333 -11.73 -6.33 16.05
N GLN A 334 -12.98 -5.94 15.77
CA GLN A 334 -13.60 -6.06 14.45
C GLN A 334 -12.93 -5.12 13.45
N ILE A 335 -12.61 -3.91 13.87
CA ILE A 335 -11.95 -2.92 13.02
C ILE A 335 -10.56 -3.41 12.62
N ILE A 336 -9.78 -3.96 13.57
CA ILE A 336 -8.45 -4.53 13.31
C ILE A 336 -8.51 -5.68 12.29
N LEU A 337 -9.54 -6.53 12.35
CA LEU A 337 -9.73 -7.62 11.41
C LEU A 337 -9.82 -7.11 9.96
N VAL A 338 -10.55 -6.01 9.74
CA VAL A 338 -10.82 -5.46 8.41
C VAL A 338 -9.55 -4.86 7.76
N PHE A 339 -8.73 -4.12 8.50
CA PHE A 339 -7.51 -3.51 7.93
C PHE A 339 -6.22 -4.32 8.15
N GLY A 340 -6.24 -5.39 8.93
CA GLY A 340 -5.04 -6.18 9.21
C GLY A 340 -4.35 -6.67 7.93
N ALA A 341 -5.12 -7.25 7.02
CA ALA A 341 -4.63 -7.77 5.74
C ALA A 341 -3.93 -6.72 4.85
N PRO A 342 -4.55 -5.57 4.48
CA PRO A 342 -3.90 -4.57 3.65
C PRO A 342 -2.67 -3.93 4.33
N VAL A 343 -2.68 -3.77 5.66
CA VAL A 343 -1.54 -3.24 6.42
C VAL A 343 -0.36 -4.20 6.42
N ILE A 344 -0.60 -5.51 6.60
CA ILE A 344 0.45 -6.53 6.52
C ILE A 344 1.10 -6.52 5.14
N VAL A 345 0.30 -6.52 4.06
CA VAL A 345 0.80 -6.45 2.68
C VAL A 345 1.67 -5.20 2.47
N ALA A 346 1.19 -4.04 2.92
CA ALA A 346 1.92 -2.78 2.79
C ALA A 346 3.21 -2.74 3.62
N ALA A 347 3.19 -3.26 4.85
CA ALA A 347 4.36 -3.32 5.73
C ALA A 347 5.49 -4.13 5.09
N PHE A 348 5.17 -5.33 4.57
CA PHE A 348 6.16 -6.17 3.90
C PHE A 348 6.65 -5.56 2.59
N ALA A 349 5.80 -4.88 1.82
CA ALA A 349 6.26 -4.14 0.65
C ALA A 349 7.28 -3.04 1.02
N GLY A 350 7.05 -2.32 2.12
CA GLY A 350 8.01 -1.34 2.65
C GLY A 350 9.34 -1.98 3.05
N VAL A 351 9.31 -3.11 3.79
CA VAL A 351 10.51 -3.85 4.18
C VAL A 351 11.28 -4.36 2.96
N LEU A 352 10.59 -4.92 1.97
CA LEU A 352 11.19 -5.40 0.72
C LEU A 352 11.78 -4.25 -0.11
N ALA A 353 11.14 -3.07 -0.11
CA ALA A 353 11.67 -1.89 -0.77
C ALA A 353 13.01 -1.46 -0.16
N VAL A 354 13.14 -1.48 1.16
CA VAL A 354 14.40 -1.18 1.85
C VAL A 354 15.45 -2.27 1.60
N TYR A 355 15.05 -3.54 1.64
CA TYR A 355 15.94 -4.67 1.33
C TYR A 355 16.53 -4.57 -0.10
N LEU A 356 15.70 -4.26 -1.09
CA LEU A 356 16.11 -4.13 -2.48
C LEU A 356 17.05 -2.94 -2.71
N THR A 357 16.89 -1.86 -1.95
CA THR A 357 17.69 -0.63 -2.07
C THR A 357 19.00 -0.63 -1.25
N ASN A 358 19.17 -1.60 -0.35
CA ASN A 358 20.31 -1.63 0.58
C ASN A 358 21.69 -1.74 -0.12
N GLU A 359 21.80 -2.44 -1.25
CA GLU A 359 23.07 -2.52 -2.00
C GLU A 359 23.47 -1.18 -2.62
N TRP A 360 22.51 -0.41 -3.14
CA TRP A 360 22.79 0.95 -3.62
C TRP A 360 23.22 1.84 -2.48
N ARG A 361 22.55 1.73 -1.34
CA ARG A 361 22.91 2.50 -0.16
C ARG A 361 24.36 2.23 0.28
N LYS A 362 24.87 1.00 0.19
CA LYS A 362 26.29 0.71 0.44
C LYS A 362 27.21 1.41 -0.56
N HIS A 363 26.88 1.35 -1.85
CA HIS A 363 27.63 2.01 -2.90
C HIS A 363 27.67 3.54 -2.69
N ASP A 364 26.50 4.15 -2.41
CA ASP A 364 26.37 5.59 -2.15
C ASP A 364 27.14 6.04 -0.92
N ILE A 365 27.08 5.28 0.17
CA ILE A 365 27.84 5.57 1.39
C ILE A 365 29.33 5.53 1.08
N ALA A 366 29.80 4.55 0.32
CA ALA A 366 31.20 4.46 -0.07
C ALA A 366 31.62 5.64 -0.96
N LEU A 367 30.80 6.03 -1.95
CA LEU A 367 31.04 7.21 -2.77
C LEU A 367 31.11 8.50 -1.93
N LEU A 368 30.13 8.71 -1.05
CA LEU A 368 30.08 9.89 -0.17
C LEU A 368 31.30 9.94 0.75
N GLN A 369 31.73 8.80 1.30
CA GLN A 369 32.95 8.72 2.11
C GLN A 369 34.20 9.04 1.28
N THR A 370 34.31 8.57 0.04
CA THR A 370 35.44 8.92 -0.84
C THR A 370 35.45 10.38 -1.27
N LEU A 371 34.29 11.01 -1.36
CA LEU A 371 34.13 12.44 -1.63
C LEU A 371 34.38 13.31 -0.37
N GLY A 372 34.72 12.71 0.77
CA GLY A 372 35.06 13.40 2.01
C GLY A 372 33.88 13.68 2.94
N ALA A 373 32.69 13.11 2.71
CA ALA A 373 31.57 13.27 3.62
C ALA A 373 31.84 12.57 4.97
N THR A 374 31.58 13.27 6.06
CA THR A 374 31.76 12.72 7.41
C THR A 374 30.76 11.60 7.71
N THR A 375 31.19 10.61 8.51
CA THR A 375 30.33 9.49 8.93
C THR A 375 29.11 9.97 9.71
N THR A 376 29.25 11.04 10.49
CA THR A 376 28.14 11.71 11.20
C THR A 376 27.14 12.30 10.21
N SER A 377 27.60 12.95 9.14
CA SER A 377 26.70 13.54 8.14
C SER A 377 25.91 12.48 7.39
N ILE A 378 26.54 11.35 7.05
CA ILE A 378 25.89 10.22 6.38
C ILE A 378 24.81 9.59 7.27
N ARG A 379 25.07 9.43 8.58
CA ARG A 379 24.09 8.86 9.53
C ARG A 379 22.87 9.75 9.69
N TRP A 380 23.10 11.04 9.90
CA TRP A 380 22.01 12.02 10.02
C TRP A 380 21.24 12.17 8.71
N ALA A 381 21.89 12.04 7.55
CA ALA A 381 21.22 12.06 6.26
C ALA A 381 20.20 10.92 6.14
N ALA A 382 20.52 9.71 6.63
CA ALA A 382 19.57 8.60 6.62
C ALA A 382 18.35 8.84 7.54
N VAL A 383 18.56 9.48 8.69
CA VAL A 383 17.46 9.88 9.59
C VAL A 383 16.56 10.93 8.93
N PHE A 384 17.16 11.96 8.33
CA PHE A 384 16.41 12.99 7.61
C PHE A 384 15.69 12.44 6.37
N GLU A 385 16.27 11.47 5.66
CA GLU A 385 15.62 10.80 4.54
C GLU A 385 14.37 10.04 5.00
N CYS A 386 14.44 9.31 6.13
CA CYS A 386 13.26 8.68 6.75
C CYS A 386 12.20 9.71 7.12
N LEU A 387 12.61 10.83 7.69
CA LEU A 387 11.70 11.91 8.09
C LEU A 387 11.00 12.53 6.88
N ILE A 388 11.71 12.73 5.76
CA ILE A 388 11.10 13.21 4.51
C ILE A 388 10.07 12.21 3.98
N TYR A 389 10.38 10.91 3.98
CA TYR A 389 9.44 9.88 3.51
C TYR A 389 8.20 9.78 4.40
N PHE A 390 8.40 9.85 5.72
CA PHE A 390 7.31 9.88 6.69
C PHE A 390 6.43 11.11 6.54
N ALA A 391 7.02 12.31 6.52
CA ALA A 391 6.29 13.55 6.33
C ALA A 391 5.51 13.55 5.00
N ALA A 392 6.09 12.99 3.93
CA ALA A 392 5.40 12.85 2.65
C ALA A 392 4.19 11.93 2.76
N ALA A 393 4.33 10.78 3.42
CA ALA A 393 3.21 9.86 3.65
C ALA A 393 2.11 10.50 4.49
N VAL A 394 2.47 11.20 5.58
CA VAL A 394 1.53 11.92 6.45
C VAL A 394 0.74 12.95 5.64
N VAL A 395 1.42 13.81 4.86
CA VAL A 395 0.76 14.84 4.04
C VAL A 395 -0.18 14.21 3.04
N ILE A 396 0.28 13.21 2.28
CA ILE A 396 -0.54 12.57 1.23
C ILE A 396 -1.76 11.87 1.83
N SER A 397 -1.58 11.06 2.87
CA SER A 397 -2.69 10.37 3.55
C SER A 397 -3.66 11.36 4.18
N THR A 398 -3.18 12.42 4.81
CA THR A 398 -4.04 13.47 5.40
C THR A 398 -4.86 14.17 4.33
N VAL A 399 -4.28 14.45 3.16
CA VAL A 399 -5.02 15.06 2.04
C VAL A 399 -6.09 14.11 1.50
N ILE A 400 -5.76 12.83 1.25
CA ILE A 400 -6.71 11.83 0.75
C ILE A 400 -7.90 11.69 1.72
N LEU A 401 -7.61 11.48 3.01
CA LEU A 401 -8.63 11.26 4.02
C LEU A 401 -9.41 12.54 4.33
N GLY A 402 -8.74 13.70 4.36
CA GLY A 402 -9.37 14.99 4.59
C GLY A 402 -10.33 15.39 3.48
N ILE A 403 -9.96 15.16 2.21
CA ILE A 403 -10.88 15.36 1.08
C ILE A 403 -12.10 14.45 1.22
N ASN A 404 -11.89 13.18 1.59
CA ASN A 404 -12.99 12.23 1.75
C ASN A 404 -13.96 12.63 2.88
N ALA A 405 -13.41 13.02 4.03
CA ALA A 405 -14.15 13.49 5.20
C ALA A 405 -14.96 14.76 4.90
N LEU A 406 -14.34 15.74 4.26
CA LEU A 406 -15.00 16.99 3.86
C LEU A 406 -16.10 16.72 2.83
N ALA A 407 -15.83 15.90 1.82
CA ALA A 407 -16.80 15.61 0.78
C ALA A 407 -18.01 14.83 1.31
N MET A 408 -17.81 13.82 2.16
CA MET A 408 -18.93 13.09 2.77
C MET A 408 -19.72 13.98 3.74
N GLY A 409 -19.03 14.70 4.64
CA GLY A 409 -19.72 15.55 5.61
C GLY A 409 -20.55 16.65 4.95
N THR A 410 -20.01 17.30 3.92
CA THR A 410 -20.74 18.32 3.15
C THR A 410 -21.87 17.72 2.32
N ALA A 411 -21.70 16.52 1.76
CA ALA A 411 -22.78 15.81 1.08
C ALA A 411 -23.92 15.57 2.06
N LEU A 412 -23.66 14.87 3.17
CA LEU A 412 -24.65 14.53 4.20
C LEU A 412 -25.38 15.75 4.76
N HIS A 413 -24.66 16.84 5.01
CA HIS A 413 -25.23 18.11 5.49
C HIS A 413 -26.22 18.71 4.49
N ASN A 414 -25.91 18.69 3.18
CA ASN A 414 -26.83 19.17 2.16
C ASN A 414 -28.02 18.21 1.93
N GLY A 415 -27.81 16.93 2.25
CA GLY A 415 -28.81 15.86 2.28
C GLY A 415 -28.08 14.52 2.40
N PRO A 416 -28.60 13.50 3.11
CA PRO A 416 -29.93 13.37 3.70
C PRO A 416 -30.03 13.70 5.20
N VAL A 417 -28.95 14.17 5.85
CA VAL A 417 -28.92 14.43 7.30
C VAL A 417 -28.40 15.86 7.56
N PRO A 418 -29.29 16.87 7.58
CA PRO A 418 -28.90 18.28 7.68
C PRO A 418 -28.15 18.71 8.95
N GLY A 419 -28.07 17.85 9.97
CA GLY A 419 -27.26 18.05 11.18
C GLY A 419 -25.87 17.42 11.14
N ALA A 420 -25.57 16.60 10.13
CA ALA A 420 -24.26 15.96 10.02
C ALA A 420 -23.18 16.98 9.65
N SER A 421 -21.98 16.79 10.18
CA SER A 421 -20.82 17.63 9.90
C SER A 421 -19.64 16.79 9.41
N PRO A 422 -18.66 17.40 8.71
CA PRO A 422 -17.41 16.72 8.38
C PRO A 422 -16.67 16.26 9.63
N VAL A 423 -16.39 14.96 9.72
CA VAL A 423 -15.60 14.41 10.82
C VAL A 423 -14.15 14.25 10.39
N TRP A 424 -13.25 14.94 11.09
CA TRP A 424 -11.83 14.90 10.80
C TRP A 424 -11.18 13.55 11.16
N ILE A 425 -9.97 13.37 10.63
CA ILE A 425 -9.18 12.14 10.73
C ILE A 425 -8.89 11.83 12.21
N GLY A 426 -9.20 10.61 12.63
CA GLY A 426 -8.89 10.13 13.97
C GLY A 426 -7.39 9.90 14.21
N ASN A 427 -6.98 9.93 15.48
CA ASN A 427 -5.59 9.77 15.91
C ASN A 427 -4.98 8.41 15.52
N GLU A 428 -5.81 7.41 15.28
CA GLU A 428 -5.44 6.03 14.95
C GLU A 428 -4.61 5.94 13.68
N THR A 429 -4.89 6.78 12.69
CA THR A 429 -4.14 6.86 11.44
C THR A 429 -2.70 7.31 11.71
N TYR A 430 -2.53 8.29 12.59
CA TYR A 430 -1.22 8.83 12.96
C TYR A 430 -0.43 7.86 13.84
N TYR A 431 -1.09 7.09 14.72
CA TYR A 431 -0.43 6.02 15.46
C TYR A 431 0.14 4.94 14.55
N LEU A 432 -0.63 4.50 13.53
CA LEU A 432 -0.13 3.54 12.56
C LEU A 432 1.05 4.10 11.76
N LEU A 433 0.95 5.35 11.30
CA LEU A 433 2.04 6.02 10.61
C LEU A 433 3.30 6.12 11.49
N ALA A 434 3.16 6.37 12.79
CA ALA A 434 4.28 6.41 13.74
C ALA A 434 4.95 5.02 13.89
N VAL A 435 4.16 3.95 13.94
CA VAL A 435 4.69 2.56 13.93
C VAL A 435 5.41 2.27 12.60
N GLY A 436 4.81 2.64 11.46
CA GLY A 436 5.42 2.50 10.15
C GLY A 436 6.74 3.29 10.03
N PHE A 437 6.80 4.49 10.60
CA PHE A 437 8.03 5.27 10.71
C PHE A 437 9.09 4.57 11.54
N ALA A 438 8.73 4.00 12.70
CA ALA A 438 9.68 3.26 13.54
C ALA A 438 10.28 2.08 12.77
N LEU A 439 9.46 1.31 12.05
CA LEU A 439 9.93 0.20 11.21
C LEU A 439 10.82 0.67 10.06
N LEU A 440 10.48 1.78 9.40
CA LEU A 440 11.32 2.37 8.36
C LEU A 440 12.65 2.90 8.92
N ALA A 441 12.62 3.58 10.06
CA ALA A 441 13.81 4.07 10.72
C ALA A 441 14.73 2.90 11.10
N ILE A 442 14.20 1.82 11.68
CA ILE A 442 14.97 0.60 11.99
C ILE A 442 15.60 0.02 10.72
N THR A 443 14.82 -0.13 9.64
CA THR A 443 15.30 -0.78 8.41
C THR A 443 16.25 0.09 7.59
N ILE A 444 16.20 1.42 7.72
CA ILE A 444 17.07 2.35 6.99
C ILE A 444 18.30 2.73 7.82
N VAL A 445 18.10 3.11 9.08
CA VAL A 445 19.15 3.67 9.93
C VAL A 445 20.11 2.58 10.39
N ILE A 446 19.64 1.39 10.78
CA ILE A 446 20.53 0.32 11.28
C ILE A 446 21.55 -0.13 10.21
N PRO A 447 21.14 -0.45 8.96
CA PRO A 447 22.12 -0.79 7.93
C PRO A 447 23.08 0.36 7.62
N THR A 448 22.59 1.61 7.62
CA THR A 448 23.44 2.80 7.41
C THR A 448 24.49 2.94 8.50
N LEU A 449 24.10 2.76 9.78
CA LEU A 449 25.03 2.79 10.90
C LEU A 449 26.12 1.74 10.72
N ARG A 450 25.72 0.49 10.42
CA ARG A 450 26.65 -0.63 10.24
C ARG A 450 27.65 -0.41 9.11
N GLU A 451 27.20 0.06 7.95
CA GLU A 451 28.05 0.24 6.77
C GLU A 451 28.88 1.53 6.84
N SER A 452 28.41 2.57 7.54
CA SER A 452 29.17 3.83 7.72
C SER A 452 30.45 3.68 8.55
N HIS A 453 30.63 2.58 9.28
CA HIS A 453 31.78 2.34 10.14
C HIS A 453 33.04 1.87 9.39
N THR A 454 32.90 1.24 8.22
CA THR A 454 34.03 0.65 7.48
C THR A 454 34.02 1.10 6.04
N LEU A 455 35.06 1.81 5.61
CA LEU A 455 35.21 2.21 4.21
C LEU A 455 35.52 0.98 3.36
N ARG A 456 34.53 0.52 2.59
CA ARG A 456 34.66 -0.65 1.71
C ARG A 456 34.86 -0.20 0.28
N LEU A 457 36.12 -0.03 -0.14
CA LEU A 457 36.48 0.30 -1.54
C LEU A 457 35.93 -0.74 -2.54
N THR A 458 35.77 -1.99 -2.12
CA THR A 458 35.17 -3.05 -2.94
C THR A 458 33.70 -2.80 -3.30
N ALA A 459 32.99 -1.93 -2.57
CA ALA A 459 31.62 -1.53 -2.88
C ALA A 459 31.55 -0.52 -4.03
N ILE A 460 32.64 0.20 -4.34
CA ILE A 460 32.71 1.18 -5.43
C ILE A 460 33.01 0.49 -6.76
N VAL A 461 33.79 -0.60 -6.73
CA VAL A 461 34.22 -1.35 -7.93
C VAL A 461 33.19 -2.40 -8.37
N ARG A 462 32.28 -2.81 -7.47
CA ARG A 462 31.25 -3.82 -7.74
C ARG A 462 30.00 -3.24 -8.34
#